data_AF-A0A9E1RDA4-F1
#
_entry.id   AF-A0A9E1RDA4-F1
#
_cell.length_a   1.000
_cell.length_b   1.000
_cell.length_c   1.000
_cell.angle_alpha   90.00
_cell.angle_beta   90.00
_cell.angle_gamma   90.00
#
_symmetry.space_group_name_H-M   'P 1'
#
loop_
_entity.id
_entity.type
_entity.pdbx_description
1 polymer ?
#
loop_
_entity_poly.entity_id
_entity_poly.type
_entity_poly.pdbx_seq_one_letter_code
_entity_poly.pdbx_strand_id
1 'polypeptide(L)'
;IPTAEVPVTNFHRDEILEEESLPICYAAYTPCFRREAGSYGRDTQGLIRQHQFDKVELVKFSRPEESPAELEKLVENAESILKKLNLHYRVMELCTGDLGFSAAKTYDLEVWLPSQDTYREISSCSSFTDYQARRARIRCKKRTGGKPEFVHTINGSGLAAGRLFVALLENYQQEDGTVLVPEVLRPYLQGLKTLAL
;
A
#
# COMPACT_ATOMS: atom_id res chain seq x y z
N ILE A 1 -10.07 11.79 -2.98
CA ILE A 1 -8.69 11.52 -3.46
C ILE A 1 -8.61 10.07 -3.94
N PRO A 2 -7.79 9.72 -4.95
CA PRO A 2 -7.66 8.33 -5.42
C PRO A 2 -6.81 7.44 -4.50
N THR A 3 -6.03 8.05 -3.62
CA THR A 3 -5.23 7.44 -2.55
C THR A 3 -4.74 8.52 -1.58
N ALA A 4 -4.47 8.16 -0.32
CA ALA A 4 -3.83 9.04 0.67
C ALA A 4 -2.39 9.44 0.31
N GLU A 5 -1.71 8.71 -0.58
CA GLU A 5 -0.42 9.13 -1.14
C GLU A 5 -0.48 10.58 -1.62
N VAL A 6 -1.54 10.96 -2.36
CA VAL A 6 -1.63 12.29 -2.98
C VAL A 6 -1.49 13.42 -1.96
N PRO A 7 -2.33 13.52 -0.91
CA PRO A 7 -2.15 14.57 0.09
C PRO A 7 -0.92 14.35 0.98
N VAL A 8 -0.61 13.11 1.38
CA VAL A 8 0.47 12.85 2.36
C VAL A 8 1.85 13.16 1.77
N THR A 9 2.11 12.79 0.51
CA THR A 9 3.35 13.21 -0.18
C THR A 9 3.46 14.74 -0.27
N ASN A 10 2.33 15.44 -0.31
CA ASN A 10 2.28 16.90 -0.40
C ASN A 10 2.29 17.63 0.95
N PHE A 11 2.33 16.94 2.09
CA PHE A 11 2.51 17.59 3.39
C PHE A 11 3.76 18.46 3.43
N HIS A 12 4.84 17.99 2.83
CA HIS A 12 6.12 18.68 2.79
C HIS A 12 6.38 19.45 1.49
N ARG A 13 5.32 19.81 0.76
CA ARG A 13 5.47 20.58 -0.48
C ARG A 13 6.18 21.91 -0.18
N ASP A 14 7.15 22.25 -1.03
CA ASP A 14 7.99 23.44 -0.95
C ASP A 14 8.92 23.50 0.30
N GLU A 15 8.99 22.43 1.10
CA GLU A 15 9.82 22.39 2.30
C GLU A 15 11.28 21.98 2.01
N ILE A 16 12.16 22.40 2.91
CA ILE A 16 13.52 21.86 3.07
C ILE A 16 13.54 21.16 4.43
N LEU A 17 13.56 19.83 4.39
CA LEU A 17 13.60 18.95 5.55
C LEU A 17 15.02 18.91 6.14
N GLU A 18 15.08 18.66 7.46
CA GLU A 18 16.32 18.40 8.18
C GLU A 18 16.76 16.95 7.94
N GLU A 19 18.04 16.70 7.67
CA GLU A 19 18.55 15.37 7.35
C GLU A 19 18.28 14.35 8.48
N GLU A 20 18.39 14.79 9.73
CA GLU A 20 18.17 13.96 10.91
C GLU A 20 16.71 13.51 11.10
N SER A 21 15.77 14.15 10.39
CA SER A 21 14.36 13.74 10.41
C SER A 21 14.08 12.56 9.48
N LEU A 22 14.98 12.25 8.55
CA LEU A 22 14.80 11.18 7.56
C LEU A 22 15.28 9.82 8.12
N PRO A 23 14.56 8.72 7.82
CA PRO A 23 13.33 8.68 7.03
C PRO A 23 12.08 9.14 7.82
N ILE A 24 11.28 10.01 7.21
CA ILE A 24 9.95 10.36 7.73
C ILE A 24 8.96 9.31 7.25
N CYS A 25 8.20 8.73 8.18
CA CYS A 25 7.22 7.68 7.88
C CYS A 25 5.81 8.11 8.30
N TYR A 26 4.87 8.03 7.38
CA TYR A 26 3.44 8.27 7.62
C TYR A 26 2.60 7.04 7.32
N ALA A 27 1.50 6.90 8.06
CA ALA A 27 0.42 5.98 7.77
C ALA A 27 -0.91 6.75 7.79
N ALA A 28 -1.75 6.57 6.78
CA ALA A 28 -3.03 7.28 6.67
C ALA A 28 -4.16 6.36 6.20
N TYR A 29 -5.22 6.26 6.99
CA TYR A 29 -6.48 5.63 6.59
C TYR A 29 -7.37 6.67 5.90
N THR A 30 -7.81 6.39 4.68
CA THR A 30 -8.75 7.27 3.95
C THR A 30 -9.69 6.48 3.03
N PRO A 31 -10.91 7.00 2.78
CA PRO A 31 -11.69 6.58 1.64
C PRO A 31 -11.03 7.06 0.33
N CYS A 32 -10.85 6.14 -0.61
CA CYS A 32 -10.24 6.34 -1.91
C CYS A 32 -11.30 6.30 -3.00
N PHE A 33 -11.27 7.25 -3.93
CA PHE A 33 -12.26 7.42 -4.99
C PHE A 33 -11.59 7.32 -6.37
N ARG A 34 -12.01 6.35 -7.19
CA ARG A 34 -11.47 6.12 -8.55
C ARG A 34 -12.60 6.02 -9.58
N ARG A 35 -12.38 6.59 -10.76
CA ARG A 35 -13.36 6.55 -11.86
C ARG A 35 -13.47 5.17 -12.50
N GLU A 36 -12.45 4.33 -12.39
CA GLU A 36 -12.39 3.00 -13.04
C GLU A 36 -12.73 3.04 -14.54
N ALA A 37 -12.36 4.14 -15.22
CA ALA A 37 -12.57 4.26 -16.66
C ALA A 37 -11.67 3.25 -17.41
N GLY A 38 -12.26 2.50 -18.34
CA GLY A 38 -11.56 1.47 -19.13
C GLY A 38 -11.67 0.04 -18.58
N SER A 39 -12.39 -0.19 -17.48
CA SER A 39 -12.59 -1.53 -16.90
C SER A 39 -13.93 -2.19 -17.28
N TYR A 40 -14.54 -1.83 -18.42
CA TYR A 40 -15.86 -2.35 -18.80
C TYR A 40 -15.86 -3.88 -18.82
N GLY A 41 -16.71 -4.50 -17.99
CA GLY A 41 -16.87 -5.95 -17.89
C GLY A 41 -15.83 -6.70 -17.02
N ARG A 42 -14.77 -6.06 -16.51
CA ARG A 42 -13.81 -6.70 -15.58
C ARG A 42 -14.17 -6.42 -14.13
N ASP A 43 -14.24 -7.49 -13.32
CA ASP A 43 -14.45 -7.44 -11.86
C ASP A 43 -15.65 -6.59 -11.44
N THR A 44 -16.73 -6.63 -12.22
CA THR A 44 -17.93 -5.78 -12.02
C THR A 44 -18.80 -6.21 -10.84
N GLN A 45 -18.60 -7.42 -10.31
CA GLN A 45 -19.30 -7.97 -9.15
C GLN A 45 -18.34 -8.13 -7.96
N GLY A 46 -18.82 -7.84 -6.75
CA GLY A 46 -18.05 -7.97 -5.51
C GLY A 46 -17.18 -6.75 -5.20
N LEU A 47 -16.25 -6.88 -4.24
CA LEU A 47 -15.52 -5.75 -3.63
C LEU A 47 -14.10 -5.54 -4.21
N ILE A 48 -13.71 -6.29 -5.23
CA ILE A 48 -12.35 -6.21 -5.82
C ILE A 48 -12.12 -4.88 -6.56
N ARG A 49 -13.15 -4.40 -7.28
CA ARG A 49 -13.12 -3.14 -8.02
C ARG A 49 -14.35 -2.31 -7.70
N GLN A 50 -14.12 -1.15 -7.08
CA GLN A 50 -15.17 -0.26 -6.61
C GLN A 50 -14.80 1.20 -6.91
N HIS A 51 -15.80 2.05 -7.10
CA HIS A 51 -15.56 3.49 -7.24
C HIS A 51 -15.07 4.14 -5.95
N GLN A 52 -15.46 3.56 -4.81
CA GLN A 52 -15.00 3.95 -3.49
C GLN A 52 -14.51 2.71 -2.74
N PHE A 53 -13.34 2.81 -2.11
CA PHE A 53 -12.80 1.77 -1.22
C PHE A 53 -11.91 2.40 -0.16
N ASP A 54 -11.76 1.73 0.98
CA ASP A 54 -10.88 2.18 2.04
C ASP A 54 -9.48 1.62 1.89
N LYS A 55 -8.48 2.42 2.27
CA LYS A 55 -7.08 2.01 2.26
C LYS A 55 -6.31 2.67 3.40
N VAL A 56 -5.43 1.90 4.03
CA VAL A 56 -4.32 2.42 4.83
C VAL A 56 -3.12 2.56 3.90
N GLU A 57 -2.64 3.78 3.69
CA GLU A 57 -1.46 4.06 2.88
C GLU A 57 -0.24 4.29 3.77
N LEU A 58 0.90 3.72 3.37
CA LEU A 58 2.21 3.99 3.93
C LEU A 58 2.94 4.96 2.99
N VAL A 59 3.51 6.04 3.52
CA VAL A 59 4.31 6.99 2.75
C VAL A 59 5.61 7.26 3.48
N LYS A 60 6.73 7.24 2.75
CA LYS A 60 8.05 7.55 3.29
C LYS A 60 8.74 8.63 2.47
N PHE A 61 9.48 9.47 3.18
CA PHE A 61 10.49 10.36 2.62
C PHE A 61 11.84 9.87 3.11
N SER A 62 12.77 9.59 2.20
CA SER A 62 14.07 9.04 2.54
C SER A 62 15.19 9.85 1.90
N ARG A 63 16.41 9.65 2.42
CA ARG A 63 17.62 10.03 1.69
C ARG A 63 17.73 9.21 0.40
N PRO A 64 18.28 9.78 -0.69
CA PRO A 64 18.47 9.04 -1.94
C PRO A 64 19.24 7.73 -1.77
N GLU A 65 20.32 7.75 -0.99
CA GLU A 65 21.21 6.61 -0.73
C GLU A 65 20.55 5.46 0.07
N GLU A 66 19.51 5.76 0.84
CA GLU A 66 18.77 4.76 1.64
C GLU A 66 17.47 4.31 0.97
N SER A 67 17.05 5.00 -0.09
CA SER A 67 15.76 4.78 -0.75
C SER A 67 15.52 3.32 -1.18
N PRO A 68 16.51 2.59 -1.74
CA PRO A 68 16.30 1.17 -2.06
C PRO A 68 15.98 0.33 -0.81
N ALA A 69 16.73 0.51 0.28
CA ALA A 69 16.48 -0.23 1.52
C ALA A 69 15.14 0.18 2.18
N GLU A 70 14.73 1.44 2.04
CA GLU A 70 13.45 1.90 2.56
C GLU A 70 12.24 1.34 1.80
N LEU A 71 12.39 1.03 0.51
CA LEU A 71 11.39 0.30 -0.29
C LEU A 71 11.25 -1.13 0.22
N GLU A 72 12.35 -1.87 0.42
CA GLU A 72 12.30 -3.24 0.94
C GLU A 72 11.61 -3.28 2.32
N LYS A 73 11.97 -2.37 3.23
CA LYS A 73 11.28 -2.24 4.53
C LYS A 73 9.80 -1.92 4.38
N LEU A 74 9.40 -1.16 3.36
CA LEU A 74 7.99 -0.84 3.13
C LEU A 74 7.21 -2.06 2.63
N VAL A 75 7.82 -2.87 1.75
CA VAL A 75 7.28 -4.17 1.32
C VAL A 75 7.09 -5.09 2.53
N GLU A 76 8.12 -5.22 3.38
CA GLU A 76 8.04 -6.02 4.61
C GLU A 76 6.93 -5.54 5.56
N ASN A 77 6.73 -4.22 5.68
CA ASN A 77 5.63 -3.66 6.48
C ASN A 77 4.26 -4.09 5.95
N ALA A 78 4.04 -4.05 4.63
CA ALA A 78 2.80 -4.50 4.01
C ALA A 78 2.61 -6.03 4.15
N GLU A 79 3.67 -6.81 3.93
CA GLU A 79 3.68 -8.26 4.12
C GLU A 79 3.40 -8.65 5.58
N SER A 80 3.84 -7.85 6.55
CA SER A 80 3.66 -8.15 7.98
C SER A 80 2.18 -8.32 8.36
N ILE A 81 1.29 -7.60 7.69
CA ILE A 81 -0.17 -7.72 7.89
C ILE A 81 -0.67 -9.04 7.31
N LEU A 82 -0.25 -9.41 6.10
CA LEU A 82 -0.61 -10.69 5.48
C LEU A 82 -0.09 -11.90 6.29
N LYS A 83 1.16 -11.82 6.76
CA LYS A 83 1.79 -12.85 7.63
C LYS A 83 1.02 -13.01 8.95
N LYS A 84 0.68 -11.91 9.62
CA LYS A 84 -0.12 -11.94 10.87
C LYS A 84 -1.53 -12.51 10.65
N LEU A 85 -2.12 -12.23 9.49
CA LEU A 85 -3.41 -12.77 9.08
C LEU A 85 -3.30 -14.16 8.45
N ASN A 86 -2.12 -14.77 8.43
CA ASN A 86 -1.87 -16.09 7.83
C ASN A 86 -2.49 -16.28 6.44
N LEU A 87 -2.45 -15.23 5.61
CA LEU A 87 -2.94 -15.29 4.24
C LEU A 87 -1.83 -15.79 3.32
N HIS A 88 -2.17 -16.64 2.36
CA HIS A 88 -1.22 -17.07 1.33
C HIS A 88 -1.09 -15.97 0.27
N TYR A 89 0.13 -15.56 -0.04
CA TYR A 89 0.41 -14.47 -0.98
C TYR A 89 1.75 -14.67 -1.68
N ARG A 90 1.97 -13.91 -2.74
CA ARG A 90 3.26 -13.78 -3.44
C ARG A 90 3.64 -12.32 -3.60
N VAL A 91 4.93 -12.06 -3.80
CA VAL A 91 5.47 -10.73 -4.10
C VAL A 91 6.00 -10.73 -5.53
N MET A 92 5.55 -9.78 -6.33
CA MET A 92 5.89 -9.66 -7.75
C MET A 92 6.64 -8.35 -7.98
N GLU A 93 7.86 -8.42 -8.52
CA GLU A 93 8.52 -7.23 -9.07
C GLU A 93 7.93 -6.94 -10.46
N LEU A 94 7.39 -5.74 -10.65
CA LEU A 94 6.74 -5.37 -11.91
C LEU A 94 7.76 -5.15 -13.03
N CYS A 95 7.42 -5.61 -14.23
CA CYS A 95 8.21 -5.33 -15.42
C CYS A 95 7.96 -3.90 -15.92
N THR A 96 8.86 -3.38 -16.75
CA THR A 96 8.79 -1.99 -17.24
C THR A 96 7.51 -1.62 -17.96
N GLY A 97 6.85 -2.58 -18.62
CA GLY A 97 5.59 -2.37 -19.33
C GLY A 97 4.37 -2.22 -18.43
N ASP A 98 4.47 -2.62 -17.16
CA ASP A 98 3.38 -2.59 -16.17
C ASP A 98 3.64 -1.55 -15.05
N LEU A 99 4.78 -0.85 -15.11
CA LEU A 99 5.07 0.23 -14.17
C LEU A 99 4.15 1.43 -14.40
N GLY A 100 3.62 1.97 -13.29
CA GLY A 100 2.94 3.26 -13.30
C GLY A 100 3.89 4.39 -13.68
N PHE A 101 3.37 5.41 -14.37
CA PHE A 101 4.14 6.51 -14.97
C PHE A 101 5.18 7.18 -14.06
N SER A 102 4.90 7.29 -12.76
CA SER A 102 5.79 7.97 -11.81
C SER A 102 6.75 7.03 -11.08
N ALA A 103 6.53 5.72 -11.13
CA ALA A 103 7.31 4.75 -10.37
C ALA A 103 8.62 4.39 -11.09
N ALA A 104 9.71 4.32 -10.32
CA ALA A 104 10.99 3.80 -10.79
C ALA A 104 11.12 2.29 -10.55
N LYS A 105 10.49 1.79 -9.49
CA LYS A 105 10.41 0.37 -9.13
C LYS A 105 9.14 0.11 -8.32
N THR A 106 8.48 -1.01 -8.58
CA THR A 106 7.25 -1.42 -7.88
C THR A 106 7.27 -2.90 -7.54
N TYR A 107 6.80 -3.21 -6.34
CA TYR A 107 6.44 -4.55 -5.90
C TYR A 107 4.95 -4.64 -5.65
N ASP A 108 4.29 -5.61 -6.27
CA ASP A 108 2.90 -5.95 -5.96
C ASP A 108 2.85 -7.15 -5.04
N LEU A 109 2.10 -7.03 -3.95
CA LEU A 109 1.72 -8.16 -3.11
C LEU A 109 0.39 -8.65 -3.63
N GLU A 110 0.33 -9.93 -3.96
CA GLU A 110 -0.88 -10.55 -4.47
C GLU A 110 -1.32 -11.68 -3.55
N VAL A 111 -2.58 -11.64 -3.10
CA VAL A 111 -3.17 -12.62 -2.19
C VAL A 111 -3.93 -13.69 -2.96
N TRP A 112 -3.87 -14.93 -2.49
CA TRP A 112 -4.62 -16.04 -3.06
C TRP A 112 -6.13 -15.89 -2.80
N LEU A 113 -6.94 -16.04 -3.84
CA LEU A 113 -8.41 -16.07 -3.76
C LEU A 113 -8.93 -17.44 -4.23
N PRO A 114 -9.33 -18.33 -3.31
CA PRO A 114 -9.82 -19.68 -3.63
C PRO A 114 -10.93 -19.73 -4.68
N SER A 115 -11.90 -18.81 -4.64
CA SER A 115 -13.02 -18.82 -5.58
C SER A 115 -12.62 -18.50 -7.01
N GLN A 116 -11.46 -17.84 -7.19
CA GLN A 116 -10.93 -17.41 -8.47
C GLN A 116 -9.74 -18.25 -8.95
N ASP A 117 -9.28 -19.21 -8.14
CA ASP A 117 -8.12 -20.06 -8.40
C ASP A 117 -6.89 -19.26 -8.85
N THR A 118 -6.66 -18.10 -8.23
CA THR A 118 -5.58 -17.20 -8.65
C THR A 118 -5.15 -16.22 -7.55
N TYR A 119 -4.05 -15.53 -7.81
CA TYR A 119 -3.57 -14.42 -6.98
C TYR A 119 -4.13 -13.09 -7.48
N ARG A 120 -4.52 -12.21 -6.56
CA ARG A 120 -4.98 -10.84 -6.86
C ARG A 120 -4.20 -9.83 -6.05
N GLU A 121 -3.78 -8.74 -6.71
CA GLU A 121 -3.10 -7.61 -6.08
C GLU A 121 -3.90 -7.11 -4.85
N ILE A 122 -3.24 -6.98 -3.72
CA ILE A 122 -3.80 -6.42 -2.47
C ILE A 122 -3.00 -5.21 -1.97
N SER A 123 -1.75 -5.09 -2.42
CA SER A 123 -0.90 -3.93 -2.23
C SER A 123 0.03 -3.74 -3.41
N SER A 124 0.36 -2.48 -3.67
CA SER A 124 1.41 -2.06 -4.59
C SER A 124 2.32 -1.10 -3.83
N CYS A 125 3.62 -1.36 -3.87
CA CYS A 125 4.67 -0.67 -3.12
C CYS A 125 5.71 -0.12 -4.10
N SER A 126 5.86 1.20 -4.18
CA SER A 126 6.65 1.86 -5.21
C SER A 126 7.67 2.83 -4.64
N SER A 127 8.86 2.84 -5.26
CA SER A 127 9.79 3.97 -5.17
C SER A 127 9.60 4.88 -6.38
N PHE A 128 9.53 6.18 -6.13
CA PHE A 128 9.39 7.21 -7.16
C PHE A 128 10.70 7.98 -7.36
N THR A 129 11.78 7.55 -6.71
CA THR A 129 13.02 8.31 -6.56
C THR A 129 12.71 9.78 -6.26
N ASP A 130 13.27 10.72 -7.02
CA ASP A 130 13.03 12.15 -6.86
C ASP A 130 11.88 12.69 -7.72
N TYR A 131 11.12 11.83 -8.42
CA TYR A 131 10.10 12.27 -9.38
C TYR A 131 9.03 13.16 -8.72
N GLN A 132 8.46 12.72 -7.61
CA GLN A 132 7.44 13.47 -6.88
C GLN A 132 8.07 14.65 -6.14
N ALA A 133 9.23 14.44 -5.50
CA ALA A 133 9.97 15.46 -4.78
C ALA A 133 10.35 16.66 -5.67
N ARG A 134 10.76 16.43 -6.94
CA ARG A 134 11.02 17.50 -7.92
C ARG A 134 9.78 18.33 -8.22
N ARG A 135 8.63 17.68 -8.39
CA ARG A 135 7.36 18.34 -8.70
C ARG A 135 6.79 19.13 -7.51
N ALA A 136 6.99 18.61 -6.30
CA ALA A 136 6.55 19.23 -5.06
C ALA A 136 7.65 20.06 -4.36
N ARG A 137 8.84 20.18 -4.97
CA ARG A 137 10.01 20.92 -4.45
C ARG A 137 10.49 20.52 -3.05
N ILE A 138 10.29 19.25 -2.69
CA ILE A 138 10.65 18.67 -1.38
C ILE A 138 12.13 18.34 -1.36
N ARG A 139 12.89 19.03 -0.51
CA ARG A 139 14.35 18.90 -0.47
C ARG A 139 14.81 18.59 0.95
N CYS A 140 16.05 18.16 1.08
CA CYS A 140 16.73 17.94 2.34
C CYS A 140 18.08 18.67 2.30
N LYS A 141 18.47 19.29 3.42
CA LYS A 141 19.78 19.91 3.57
C LYS A 141 20.68 18.96 4.36
N LYS A 142 21.82 18.57 3.76
CA LYS A 142 22.81 17.76 4.46
C LYS A 142 23.39 18.50 5.65
N ARG A 143 23.65 17.78 6.74
CA ARG A 143 24.29 18.31 7.96
C ARG A 143 25.68 18.88 7.69
N THR A 144 26.38 18.31 6.72
CA THR A 144 27.70 18.79 6.25
C THR A 144 27.62 20.11 5.46
N GLY A 145 26.41 20.65 5.25
CA GLY A 145 26.16 21.85 4.47
C GLY A 145 25.97 21.55 2.98
N GLY A 146 25.99 22.60 2.17
CA GLY A 146 25.81 22.50 0.72
C GLY A 146 24.40 22.83 0.23
N LYS A 147 24.18 22.61 -1.07
CA LYS A 147 22.90 22.87 -1.74
C LYS A 147 21.89 21.80 -1.33
N PRO A 148 20.63 22.16 -0.99
CA PRO A 148 19.61 21.17 -0.72
C PRO A 148 19.39 20.21 -1.90
N GLU A 149 19.33 18.92 -1.60
CA GLU A 149 19.10 17.84 -2.56
C GLU A 149 17.65 17.37 -2.47
N PHE A 150 17.09 16.80 -3.54
CA PHE A 150 15.73 16.26 -3.49
C PHE A 150 15.72 14.97 -2.67
N VAL A 151 14.72 14.82 -1.81
CA VAL A 151 14.47 13.53 -1.13
C VAL A 151 13.94 12.51 -2.12
N HIS A 152 14.02 11.24 -1.76
CA HIS A 152 13.26 10.21 -2.43
C HIS A 152 11.92 10.00 -1.73
N THR A 153 10.87 9.76 -2.53
CA THR A 153 9.52 9.45 -2.03
C THR A 153 9.18 8.00 -2.35
N ILE A 154 8.53 7.33 -1.40
CA ILE A 154 8.13 5.93 -1.49
C ILE A 154 6.73 5.81 -0.91
N ASN A 155 5.88 4.97 -1.49
CA ASN A 155 4.62 4.61 -0.86
C ASN A 155 4.28 3.15 -1.08
N GLY A 156 3.29 2.69 -0.32
CA GLY A 156 2.59 1.47 -0.68
C GLY A 156 1.37 1.23 0.20
N SER A 157 0.55 0.28 -0.21
CA SER A 157 -0.69 -0.03 0.51
C SER A 157 -0.38 -0.92 1.71
N GLY A 158 -0.99 -0.64 2.87
CA GLY A 158 -0.82 -1.44 4.10
C GLY A 158 -2.12 -1.84 4.78
N LEU A 159 -3.22 -2.18 4.11
CA LEU A 159 -3.45 -2.64 2.74
C LEU A 159 -4.72 -1.96 2.17
N ALA A 160 -5.16 -2.34 0.96
CA ALA A 160 -6.50 -2.00 0.49
C ALA A 160 -7.55 -2.82 1.27
N ALA A 161 -8.33 -2.16 2.12
CA ALA A 161 -9.20 -2.82 3.10
C ALA A 161 -10.31 -3.66 2.46
N GLY A 162 -10.90 -3.18 1.36
CA GLY A 162 -11.93 -3.93 0.63
C GLY A 162 -11.42 -5.26 0.06
N ARG A 163 -10.22 -5.26 -0.55
CA ARG A 163 -9.60 -6.49 -1.07
C ARG A 163 -9.15 -7.42 0.06
N LEU A 164 -8.66 -6.86 1.17
CA LEU A 164 -8.33 -7.64 2.36
C LEU A 164 -9.57 -8.33 2.94
N PHE A 165 -10.71 -7.64 2.97
CA PHE A 165 -11.96 -8.23 3.43
C PHE A 165 -12.38 -9.43 2.56
N VAL A 166 -12.31 -9.32 1.23
CA VAL A 166 -12.57 -10.45 0.33
C VAL A 166 -11.63 -11.63 0.61
N ALA A 167 -10.33 -11.36 0.73
CA ALA A 167 -9.35 -12.40 1.03
C ALA A 167 -9.62 -13.10 2.37
N LEU A 168 -10.07 -12.36 3.39
CA LEU A 168 -10.46 -12.93 4.67
C LEU A 168 -11.71 -13.80 4.55
N LEU A 169 -12.76 -13.33 3.87
CA LEU A 169 -13.98 -14.13 3.68
C LEU A 169 -13.67 -15.44 2.95
N GLU A 170 -12.90 -15.40 1.86
CA GLU A 170 -12.65 -16.59 1.05
C GLU A 170 -11.68 -17.58 1.71
N ASN A 171 -10.62 -17.11 2.37
CA ASN A 171 -9.61 -18.00 2.96
C ASN A 171 -10.00 -18.53 4.35
N TYR A 172 -10.97 -17.90 5.02
CA TYR A 172 -11.44 -18.32 6.34
C TYR A 172 -12.88 -18.88 6.34
N GLN A 173 -13.50 -19.07 5.18
CA GLN A 173 -14.82 -19.71 5.08
C GLN A 173 -14.79 -21.15 5.62
N GLN A 174 -15.92 -21.60 6.14
CA GLN A 174 -16.17 -22.96 6.63
C GLN A 174 -17.23 -23.62 5.73
N GLU A 175 -17.34 -24.95 5.81
CA GLU A 175 -18.31 -25.71 5.00
C GLU A 175 -19.77 -25.29 5.23
N ASP A 176 -20.09 -24.77 6.42
CA ASP A 176 -21.42 -24.28 6.79
C ASP A 176 -21.70 -22.82 6.36
N GLY A 177 -20.75 -22.19 5.65
CA GLY A 177 -20.85 -20.81 5.17
C GLY A 177 -20.44 -19.74 6.20
N THR A 178 -20.10 -20.13 7.43
CA THR A 178 -19.53 -19.19 8.41
C THR A 178 -18.08 -18.85 8.06
N VAL A 179 -17.57 -17.73 8.59
CA VAL A 179 -16.18 -17.31 8.40
C VAL A 179 -15.46 -17.23 9.73
N LEU A 180 -14.35 -17.94 9.87
CA LEU A 180 -13.50 -17.84 11.07
C LEU A 180 -12.82 -16.47 11.13
N VAL A 181 -12.87 -15.84 12.29
CA VAL A 181 -12.15 -14.59 12.53
C VAL A 181 -10.70 -14.92 12.88
N PRO A 182 -9.70 -14.42 12.11
CA PRO A 182 -8.29 -14.59 12.43
C PRO A 182 -7.98 -14.11 13.84
N GLU A 183 -7.11 -14.83 14.54
CA GLU A 183 -6.85 -14.57 15.97
C GLU A 183 -6.40 -13.13 16.23
N VAL A 184 -5.57 -12.59 15.33
CA VAL A 184 -5.04 -11.23 15.41
C VAL A 184 -6.12 -10.14 15.26
N LEU A 185 -7.30 -10.46 14.72
CA LEU A 185 -8.42 -9.53 14.58
C LEU A 185 -9.42 -9.61 15.75
N ARG A 186 -9.45 -10.72 16.50
CA ARG A 186 -10.43 -10.92 17.59
C ARG A 186 -10.41 -9.81 18.65
N PRO A 187 -9.25 -9.25 19.08
CA PRO A 187 -9.22 -8.13 20.02
C PRO A 187 -9.95 -6.87 19.51
N TYR A 188 -9.96 -6.66 18.19
CA TYR A 188 -10.66 -5.53 17.55
C TYR A 188 -12.17 -5.80 17.35
N LEU A 189 -12.60 -7.05 17.56
CA LEU A 189 -13.98 -7.51 17.39
C LEU A 189 -14.56 -8.09 18.69
N GLN A 190 -14.13 -7.56 19.84
CA GLN A 190 -14.64 -7.95 21.17
C GLN A 190 -14.57 -9.47 21.45
N GLY A 191 -13.56 -10.14 20.90
CA GLY A 191 -13.36 -11.58 21.07
C GLY A 191 -14.18 -12.47 20.14
N LEU A 192 -14.91 -11.89 19.16
CA LEU A 192 -15.69 -12.64 18.18
C LEU A 192 -14.80 -13.65 17.44
N LYS A 193 -15.22 -14.92 17.41
CA LYS A 193 -14.46 -16.02 16.80
C LYS A 193 -14.92 -16.40 15.40
N THR A 194 -16.19 -16.14 15.10
CA THR A 194 -16.84 -16.56 13.86
C THR A 194 -17.83 -15.48 13.43
N LEU A 195 -17.88 -15.21 12.13
CA LEU A 195 -18.89 -14.39 11.47
C LEU A 195 -19.91 -15.33 10.82
N ALA A 196 -21.19 -15.16 11.16
CA ALA A 196 -22.29 -15.73 10.39
C ALA A 196 -22.75 -14.68 9.39
N LEU A 197 -22.73 -15.02 8.10
CA LEU A 197 -23.23 -14.18 7.01
C LEU A 197 -24.71 -14.43 6.76
#